data_AF-L9XBD2-F1
#
_entry.id   AF-L9XBD2-F1
#
_cell.length_a   1.000
_cell.length_b   1.000
_cell.length_c   1.000
_cell.angle_alpha   90.00
_cell.angle_beta   90.00
_cell.angle_gamma   90.00
#
_symmetry.space_group_name_H-M   'P 1'
#
loop_
_entity.id
_entity.type
_entity.pdbx_description
1 polymer ?
#
loop_
_entity_poly.entity_id
_entity_poly.type
_entity_poly.pdbx_seq_one_letter_code
_entity_poly.pdbx_strand_id
1 'polypeptide(L)'
;MSVDDIETSRTALKAIYDETIRADGDCIDVQTAEQVVTDATGLEYSQASNTIERLHSVGAINQQSTSDGILVSVTPEGRGEIGLETGSGGSGGKSQHRHLLREVYEWGTRLGYDMQLPTQDGDELPDAVGELPPTVIPDGDLSESERETIVETRLEDDYPEILELSGADTLYIEAESKGLSKPGGPIKNAAKAPDPEQLLFVVGDGGDDGLTNNAERLAAIFGTDDSDRFVSTRTPTDATRKFYTRGKLEMARDRTGIDKLAVVPGDVSTEWVELEGGSVVCRDRADGEVYLRFDGPKDYREREPTDAPSTVHYDPEDGNYVVESDDEVKRRYAAKAPLADDWTHIYEPVIPEAMFREHGQDSVPVPEAFRIAIVPNDDRDLEGDPELLMFDSETEDVIPITGWFGKPSDGTSSTLDGSTGTDGAGPEPKTDHQPTTEPLVDHDPEPAPDPPAPEPPVPGSSTSEPDSENVVEEAASLENEKEDDDDDEPDGSPFRDLNI
;
A
#
# COMPACT_ATOMS: atom_id res chain seq x y z
N MET A 1 -3.80 29.62 -17.39
CA MET A 1 -3.03 28.72 -18.27
C MET A 1 -4.02 27.82 -18.97
N SER A 2 -3.73 27.36 -20.19
CA SER A 2 -4.54 26.31 -20.81
C SER A 2 -4.33 24.97 -20.07
N VAL A 3 -5.20 23.98 -20.26
CA VAL A 3 -5.01 22.64 -19.69
C VAL A 3 -3.70 22.03 -20.19
N ASP A 4 -3.44 22.18 -21.50
CA ASP A 4 -2.19 21.75 -22.16
C ASP A 4 -0.94 22.41 -21.54
N ASP A 5 -1.01 23.67 -21.12
CA ASP A 5 0.10 24.35 -20.43
C ASP A 5 0.40 23.74 -19.05
N ILE A 6 -0.63 23.24 -18.34
CA ILE A 6 -0.48 22.67 -17.00
C ILE A 6 0.16 21.29 -17.11
N GLU A 7 -0.34 20.45 -18.00
CA GLU A 7 0.21 19.11 -18.25
C GLU A 7 1.67 19.20 -18.70
N THR A 8 1.96 20.05 -19.68
CA THR A 8 3.34 20.30 -20.15
C THR A 8 4.28 20.76 -19.03
N SER A 9 3.79 21.62 -18.13
CA SER A 9 4.60 22.10 -17.00
C SER A 9 4.88 20.99 -15.98
N ARG A 10 3.90 20.12 -15.69
CA ARG A 10 4.09 18.95 -14.81
C ARG A 10 5.06 17.94 -15.41
N THR A 11 4.94 17.65 -16.71
CA THR A 11 5.89 16.78 -17.42
C THR A 11 7.31 17.33 -17.40
N ALA A 12 7.48 18.63 -17.65
CA ALA A 12 8.78 19.29 -17.57
C ALA A 12 9.38 19.21 -16.15
N LEU A 13 8.55 19.46 -15.13
CA LEU A 13 8.97 19.41 -13.73
C LEU A 13 9.38 18.00 -13.30
N LYS A 14 8.61 16.98 -13.68
CA LYS A 14 8.94 15.55 -13.48
C LYS A 14 10.28 15.22 -14.14
N ALA A 15 10.48 15.59 -15.40
CA ALA A 15 11.71 15.29 -16.12
C ALA A 15 12.96 15.89 -15.45
N ILE A 16 12.87 17.13 -14.94
CA ILE A 16 13.96 17.76 -14.17
C ILE A 16 14.20 17.00 -12.86
N TYR A 17 13.15 16.59 -12.16
CA TYR A 17 13.28 15.85 -10.91
C TYR A 17 13.94 14.49 -11.13
N ASP A 18 13.45 13.72 -12.09
CA ASP A 18 13.95 12.39 -12.39
C ASP A 18 15.42 12.43 -12.82
N GLU A 19 15.81 13.42 -13.62
CA GLU A 19 17.21 13.58 -14.01
C GLU A 19 18.10 13.98 -12.82
N THR A 20 17.59 14.79 -11.91
CA THR A 20 18.29 15.13 -10.66
C THR A 20 18.56 13.87 -9.83
N ILE A 21 17.55 13.00 -9.73
CA ILE A 21 17.64 11.71 -9.05
C ILE A 21 18.65 10.78 -9.74
N ARG A 22 18.58 10.64 -11.08
CA ARG A 22 19.49 9.77 -11.85
C ARG A 22 20.95 10.25 -11.83
N ALA A 23 21.16 11.56 -11.70
CA ALA A 23 22.48 12.16 -11.55
C ALA A 23 23.08 11.95 -10.13
N ASP A 24 22.33 11.33 -9.22
CA ASP A 24 22.71 11.10 -7.81
C ASP A 24 23.14 12.41 -7.11
N GLY A 25 22.35 13.47 -7.31
CA GLY A 25 22.66 14.80 -6.80
C GLY A 25 21.43 15.63 -6.44
N ASP A 26 21.66 16.80 -5.83
CA ASP A 26 20.60 17.73 -5.42
C ASP A 26 20.16 18.68 -6.54
N CYS A 27 20.92 18.74 -7.64
CA CYS A 27 20.71 19.68 -8.74
C CYS A 27 21.37 19.22 -10.03
N ILE A 28 20.88 19.74 -11.15
CA ILE A 28 21.43 19.55 -12.50
C ILE A 28 21.77 20.90 -13.12
N ASP A 29 22.64 20.93 -14.11
CA ASP A 29 22.88 22.17 -14.84
C ASP A 29 21.69 22.54 -15.73
N VAL A 30 21.52 23.84 -16.01
CA VAL A 30 20.38 24.35 -16.78
C VAL A 30 20.33 23.80 -18.21
N GLN A 31 21.47 23.44 -18.81
CA GLN A 31 21.47 22.89 -20.17
C GLN A 31 20.94 21.46 -20.17
N THR A 32 21.33 20.66 -19.17
CA THR A 32 20.77 19.34 -18.91
C THR A 32 19.27 19.46 -18.63
N ALA A 33 18.84 20.40 -17.79
CA ALA A 33 17.42 20.67 -17.54
C ALA A 33 16.64 21.01 -18.83
N GLU A 34 17.18 21.89 -19.67
CA GLU A 34 16.57 22.26 -20.96
C GLU A 34 16.48 21.06 -21.92
N GLN A 35 17.49 20.20 -21.92
CA GLN A 35 17.52 18.99 -22.74
C GLN A 35 16.47 17.98 -22.29
N VAL A 36 16.41 17.63 -21.00
CA VAL A 36 15.42 16.65 -20.51
C VAL A 36 13.98 17.15 -20.64
N VAL A 37 13.75 18.45 -20.49
CA VAL A 37 12.43 19.04 -20.77
C VAL A 37 12.09 18.91 -22.25
N THR A 38 13.03 19.18 -23.15
CA THR A 38 12.82 19.01 -24.60
C THR A 38 12.46 17.57 -24.93
N ASP A 39 13.22 16.61 -24.38
CA ASP A 39 13.02 15.18 -24.65
C ASP A 39 11.69 14.67 -24.11
N ALA A 40 11.29 15.10 -22.90
CA ALA A 40 10.05 14.66 -22.27
C ALA A 40 8.78 15.31 -22.85
N THR A 41 8.87 16.55 -23.33
CA THR A 41 7.68 17.32 -23.76
C THR A 41 7.57 17.48 -25.28
N GLY A 42 8.63 17.17 -26.04
CA GLY A 42 8.73 17.45 -27.47
C GLY A 42 8.80 18.94 -27.82
N LEU A 43 9.01 19.82 -26.82
CA LEU A 43 9.15 21.25 -27.03
C LEU A 43 10.47 21.59 -27.72
N GLU A 44 10.48 22.65 -28.53
CA GLU A 44 11.75 23.21 -29.03
C GLU A 44 12.55 23.81 -27.86
N TYR A 45 13.88 23.80 -27.96
CA TYR A 45 14.78 24.28 -26.90
C TYR A 45 14.40 25.64 -26.30
N SER A 46 14.02 26.61 -27.15
CA SER A 46 13.58 27.94 -26.67
C SER A 46 12.28 27.92 -25.86
N GLN A 47 11.38 26.97 -26.13
CA GLN A 47 10.15 26.78 -25.38
C GLN A 47 10.40 26.02 -24.07
N ALA A 48 11.32 25.04 -24.08
CA ALA A 48 11.80 24.38 -22.87
C ALA A 48 12.43 25.40 -21.89
N SER A 49 13.30 26.28 -22.39
CA SER A 49 13.91 27.37 -21.62
C SER A 49 12.86 28.30 -20.99
N ASN A 50 11.86 28.76 -21.76
CA ASN A 50 10.75 29.57 -21.24
C ASN A 50 9.91 28.83 -20.18
N THR A 51 9.81 27.50 -20.29
CA THR A 51 9.08 26.66 -19.32
C THR A 51 9.84 26.59 -18.00
N ILE A 52 11.18 26.41 -18.06
CA ILE A 52 12.06 26.45 -16.88
C ILE A 52 11.98 27.81 -16.18
N GLU A 53 12.03 28.92 -16.93
CA GLU A 53 11.84 30.26 -16.33
C GLU A 53 10.48 30.42 -15.64
N ARG A 54 9.43 29.83 -16.22
CA ARG A 54 8.08 29.86 -15.64
C ARG A 54 8.01 29.04 -14.36
N LEU A 55 8.54 27.80 -14.37
CA LEU A 55 8.61 26.93 -13.20
C LEU A 55 9.37 27.61 -12.05
N HIS A 56 10.46 28.31 -12.35
CA HIS A 56 11.19 29.08 -11.36
C HIS A 56 10.36 30.26 -10.82
N SER A 57 9.63 30.95 -11.70
CA SER A 57 8.79 32.11 -11.33
C SER A 57 7.63 31.75 -10.40
N VAL A 58 7.10 30.52 -10.51
CA VAL A 58 6.03 30.02 -9.61
C VAL A 58 6.58 29.33 -8.37
N GLY A 59 7.91 29.22 -8.24
CA GLY A 59 8.56 28.59 -7.10
C GLY A 59 8.63 27.07 -7.15
N ALA A 60 8.28 26.43 -8.27
CA ALA A 60 8.35 24.97 -8.41
C ALA A 60 9.81 24.47 -8.51
N ILE A 61 10.72 25.29 -9.03
CA ILE A 61 12.17 24.99 -9.06
C ILE A 61 12.98 26.16 -8.51
N ASN A 62 14.16 25.87 -7.97
CA ASN A 62 15.18 26.84 -7.62
C ASN A 62 16.24 26.93 -8.72
N GLN A 63 16.73 28.14 -9.00
CA GLN A 63 17.90 28.37 -9.84
C GLN A 63 19.01 29.03 -9.04
N GLN A 64 20.18 28.41 -9.03
CA GLN A 64 21.37 28.93 -8.37
C GLN A 64 22.48 29.22 -9.39
N SER A 65 22.89 30.49 -9.50
CA SER A 65 24.06 30.85 -10.29
C SER A 65 25.36 30.49 -9.56
N THR A 66 26.24 29.75 -10.23
CA THR A 66 27.58 29.37 -9.75
C THR A 66 28.66 29.88 -10.70
N SER A 67 29.93 29.60 -10.40
CA SER A 67 31.05 29.86 -11.31
C SER A 67 30.98 29.05 -12.60
N ASP A 68 30.32 27.88 -12.54
CA ASP A 68 30.36 26.85 -13.57
C ASP A 68 29.06 26.82 -14.40
N GLY A 69 28.03 27.55 -13.99
CA GLY A 69 26.78 27.68 -14.74
C GLY A 69 25.60 28.08 -13.86
N ILE A 70 24.39 27.80 -14.35
CA ILE A 70 23.16 27.87 -13.56
C ILE A 70 22.81 26.43 -13.20
N LEU A 71 22.64 26.17 -11.91
CA LEU A 71 22.14 24.90 -11.38
C LEU A 71 20.64 25.03 -11.11
N VAL A 72 19.92 23.95 -11.38
CA VAL A 72 18.46 23.82 -11.24
C VAL A 72 18.17 22.69 -10.26
N SER A 73 17.28 22.93 -9.31
CA SER A 73 16.75 21.89 -8.42
C SER A 73 15.26 22.04 -8.22
N VAL A 74 14.56 20.92 -8.00
CA VAL A 74 13.13 20.93 -7.73
C VAL A 74 12.87 21.23 -6.25
N THR A 75 11.94 22.14 -5.98
CA THR A 75 11.57 22.53 -4.61
C THR A 75 10.63 21.51 -3.97
N PRO A 76 10.43 21.53 -2.64
CA PRO A 76 9.33 20.80 -2.00
C PRO A 76 7.97 21.09 -2.64
N GLU A 77 7.68 22.35 -2.95
CA GLU A 77 6.43 22.78 -3.60
C GLU A 77 6.29 22.18 -5.00
N GLY A 78 7.37 22.20 -5.80
CA GLY A 78 7.40 21.57 -7.12
C GLY A 78 7.24 20.05 -7.06
N ARG A 79 7.80 19.39 -6.04
CA ARG A 79 7.54 17.98 -5.78
C ARG A 79 6.06 17.74 -5.50
N GLY A 80 5.39 18.65 -4.80
CA GLY A 80 3.94 18.59 -4.62
C GLY A 80 3.13 18.68 -5.91
N GLU A 81 3.56 19.48 -6.87
CA GLU A 81 2.91 19.56 -8.17
C GLU A 81 2.97 18.24 -8.96
N ILE A 82 3.98 17.40 -8.74
CA ILE A 82 4.10 16.06 -9.34
C ILE A 82 3.59 14.93 -8.42
N GLY A 83 2.93 15.26 -7.30
CA GLY A 83 2.29 14.28 -6.40
C GLY A 83 3.15 13.78 -5.24
N LEU A 84 4.34 14.38 -5.02
CA LEU A 84 5.35 13.91 -4.08
C LEU A 84 5.50 14.76 -2.79
N GLU A 85 4.59 15.70 -2.49
CA GLU A 85 4.80 16.62 -1.35
C GLU A 85 4.76 15.94 0.02
N THR A 86 5.78 16.19 0.84
CA THR A 86 5.81 15.85 2.27
C THR A 86 5.56 17.08 3.15
N GLY A 87 4.29 17.38 3.47
CA GLY A 87 3.88 18.21 4.62
C GLY A 87 3.41 19.63 4.29
N SER A 88 2.16 20.01 4.57
CA SER A 88 1.78 20.56 5.87
C SER A 88 0.25 20.58 6.05
N GLY A 89 -0.34 19.41 6.30
CA GLY A 89 -1.77 19.28 6.66
C GLY A 89 -1.93 18.19 7.71
N GLY A 90 -2.49 18.54 8.88
CA GLY A 90 -2.49 17.79 10.13
C GLY A 90 -3.29 16.47 10.18
N SER A 91 -3.05 15.56 9.22
CA SER A 91 -3.47 14.16 9.30
C SER A 91 -2.22 13.29 9.12
N GLY A 92 -1.67 12.79 10.23
CA GLY A 92 -0.39 12.06 10.25
C GLY A 92 -0.32 10.83 9.33
N GLY A 93 -1.47 10.29 8.90
CA GLY A 93 -1.52 9.21 7.92
C GLY A 93 -1.14 9.62 6.50
N LYS A 94 -1.53 10.83 6.09
CA LYS A 94 -1.26 11.31 4.73
C LYS A 94 0.21 11.69 4.56
N SER A 95 0.90 12.10 5.63
CA SER A 95 2.31 12.45 5.57
C SER A 95 3.22 11.24 5.50
N GLN A 96 2.95 10.19 6.28
CA GLN A 96 3.78 8.98 6.28
C GLN A 96 3.67 8.22 4.96
N HIS A 97 2.45 8.03 4.45
CA HIS A 97 2.24 7.41 3.15
C HIS A 97 2.97 8.13 2.00
N ARG A 98 2.91 9.48 1.95
CA ARG A 98 3.64 10.26 0.94
C ARG A 98 5.15 10.18 1.09
N HIS A 99 5.66 10.04 2.31
CA HIS A 99 7.08 9.79 2.51
C HIS A 99 7.48 8.43 1.93
N LEU A 100 6.74 7.35 2.22
CA LEU A 100 6.98 6.03 1.61
C LEU A 100 6.99 6.09 0.08
N LEU A 101 5.99 6.76 -0.51
CA LEU A 101 5.90 6.93 -1.96
C LEU A 101 7.07 7.72 -2.55
N ARG A 102 7.55 8.74 -1.85
CA ARG A 102 8.73 9.49 -2.28
C ARG A 102 9.99 8.63 -2.26
N GLU A 103 10.23 7.90 -1.18
CA GLU A 103 11.43 7.06 -1.06
C GLU A 103 11.46 5.97 -2.14
N VAL A 104 10.33 5.30 -2.40
CA VAL A 104 10.24 4.30 -3.48
C VAL A 104 10.28 4.91 -4.88
N TYR A 105 9.69 6.10 -5.08
CA TYR A 105 9.81 6.82 -6.35
C TYR A 105 11.26 7.16 -6.68
N GLU A 106 11.98 7.75 -5.71
CA GLU A 106 13.37 8.14 -5.90
C GLU A 106 14.28 6.92 -6.10
N TRP A 107 14.06 5.86 -5.34
CA TRP A 107 14.80 4.61 -5.52
C TRP A 107 14.53 3.97 -6.89
N GLY A 108 13.26 3.82 -7.29
CA GLY A 108 12.92 3.21 -8.58
C GLY A 108 13.48 4.01 -9.76
N THR A 109 13.44 5.34 -9.65
CA THR A 109 14.03 6.26 -10.64
C THR A 109 15.55 6.13 -10.71
N ARG A 110 16.25 5.98 -9.56
CA ARG A 110 17.70 5.69 -9.52
C ARG A 110 18.04 4.34 -10.17
N LEU A 111 17.19 3.34 -9.96
CA LEU A 111 17.36 2.00 -10.52
C LEU A 111 17.18 1.98 -12.05
N GLY A 112 16.42 2.94 -12.58
CA GLY A 112 16.23 3.15 -14.02
C GLY A 112 14.78 3.06 -14.50
N TYR A 113 13.83 2.69 -13.63
CA TYR A 113 12.42 2.71 -13.97
C TYR A 113 11.96 4.12 -14.40
N ASP A 114 11.01 4.17 -15.33
CA ASP A 114 10.19 5.37 -15.52
C ASP A 114 9.03 5.33 -14.52
N MET A 115 9.23 6.01 -13.39
CA MET A 115 8.28 6.01 -12.29
C MET A 115 7.09 6.91 -12.58
N GLN A 116 5.89 6.43 -12.27
CA GLN A 116 4.64 7.17 -12.40
C GLN A 116 3.82 7.06 -11.11
N LEU A 117 3.08 8.13 -10.80
CA LEU A 117 2.10 8.17 -9.72
C LEU A 117 0.72 8.38 -10.36
N PRO A 118 -0.04 7.31 -10.62
CA PRO A 118 -1.32 7.42 -11.29
C PRO A 118 -2.30 8.32 -10.52
N THR A 119 -3.03 9.16 -11.25
CA THR A 119 -4.11 9.95 -10.66
C THR A 119 -5.36 9.08 -10.57
N GLN A 120 -5.87 8.90 -9.35
CA GLN A 120 -7.02 8.03 -9.08
C GLN A 120 -8.32 8.72 -9.55
N ASP A 121 -8.69 8.50 -10.81
CA ASP A 121 -9.97 8.93 -11.39
C ASP A 121 -10.91 7.72 -11.52
N GLY A 122 -11.56 7.35 -10.42
CA GLY A 122 -12.69 6.40 -10.41
C GLY A 122 -12.33 4.91 -10.28
N ASP A 123 -11.27 4.44 -10.94
CA ASP A 123 -10.71 3.10 -10.72
C ASP A 123 -9.54 3.19 -9.72
N GLU A 124 -9.54 2.32 -8.71
CA GLU A 124 -8.45 2.27 -7.72
C GLU A 124 -7.22 1.60 -8.37
N LEU A 125 -6.35 2.47 -8.89
CA LEU A 125 -5.02 2.22 -9.46
C LEU A 125 -3.98 2.02 -8.34
N PRO A 126 -2.85 1.36 -8.62
CA PRO A 126 -1.73 1.27 -7.68
C PRO A 126 -1.23 2.65 -7.26
N ASP A 127 -0.64 2.74 -6.07
CA ASP A 127 -0.10 4.01 -5.57
C ASP A 127 1.06 4.55 -6.43
N ALA A 128 1.91 3.64 -6.93
CA ALA A 128 2.97 3.96 -7.89
C ALA A 128 3.20 2.82 -8.88
N VAL A 129 3.78 3.18 -10.03
CA VAL A 129 4.09 2.25 -11.11
C VAL A 129 5.51 2.52 -11.59
N GLY A 130 6.32 1.48 -11.70
CA GLY A 130 7.62 1.52 -12.36
C GLY A 130 7.53 0.88 -13.74
N GLU A 131 7.52 1.69 -14.79
CA GLU A 131 7.62 1.18 -16.16
C GLU A 131 9.09 0.95 -16.55
N LEU A 132 9.31 -0.01 -17.45
CA LEU A 132 10.66 -0.28 -17.95
C LEU A 132 11.31 0.99 -18.54
N PRO A 133 12.64 1.14 -18.41
CA PRO A 133 13.35 2.28 -18.98
C PRO A 133 13.00 2.47 -20.47
N PRO A 134 12.67 3.69 -20.93
CA PRO A 134 12.33 3.93 -22.34
C PRO A 134 13.44 3.49 -23.31
N THR A 135 14.69 3.47 -22.83
CA THR A 135 15.88 3.02 -23.57
C THR A 135 15.86 1.52 -23.91
N VAL A 136 15.21 0.69 -23.08
CA VAL A 136 15.11 -0.75 -23.34
C VAL A 136 13.97 -1.10 -24.28
N ILE A 137 12.96 -0.23 -24.42
CA ILE A 137 11.79 -0.45 -25.25
C ILE A 137 12.15 -0.29 -26.75
N PRO A 138 11.99 -1.34 -27.59
CA PRO A 138 12.34 -1.24 -29.00
C PRO A 138 11.24 -0.55 -29.83
N ASP A 139 11.64 0.37 -30.70
CA ASP A 139 10.76 0.99 -31.69
C ASP A 139 10.44 0.03 -32.87
N GLY A 140 9.29 0.25 -33.50
CA GLY A 140 8.91 -0.39 -34.76
C GLY A 140 7.83 -1.45 -34.65
N ASP A 141 7.51 -2.06 -35.78
CA ASP A 141 6.50 -3.12 -35.91
C ASP A 141 7.17 -4.49 -35.70
N LEU A 142 7.28 -4.88 -34.43
CA LEU A 142 7.84 -6.16 -33.98
C LEU A 142 6.73 -7.06 -33.48
N SER A 143 6.89 -8.38 -33.59
CA SER A 143 5.99 -9.28 -32.86
C SER A 143 6.21 -9.15 -31.35
N GLU A 144 5.18 -9.49 -30.57
CA GLU A 144 5.24 -9.50 -29.10
C GLU A 144 6.45 -10.30 -28.58
N SER A 145 6.64 -11.52 -29.09
CA SER A 145 7.79 -12.36 -28.74
C SER A 145 9.15 -11.77 -29.13
N GLU A 146 9.24 -11.05 -30.25
CA GLU A 146 10.50 -10.40 -30.68
C GLU A 146 10.83 -9.22 -29.77
N ARG A 147 9.79 -8.44 -29.41
CA ARG A 147 9.91 -7.32 -28.47
C ARG A 147 10.35 -7.82 -27.10
N GLU A 148 9.71 -8.86 -26.57
CA GLU A 148 10.03 -9.47 -25.28
C GLU A 148 11.50 -9.91 -25.22
N THR A 149 11.98 -10.69 -26.20
CA THR A 149 13.39 -11.11 -26.24
C THR A 149 14.37 -9.93 -26.29
N ILE A 150 14.05 -8.87 -27.05
CA ILE A 150 14.92 -7.68 -27.13
C ILE A 150 14.94 -6.93 -25.80
N VAL A 151 13.78 -6.76 -25.17
CA VAL A 151 13.66 -6.10 -23.86
C VAL A 151 14.45 -6.89 -22.82
N GLU A 152 14.22 -8.20 -22.72
CA GLU A 152 14.92 -9.08 -21.78
C GLU A 152 16.44 -9.00 -21.97
N THR A 153 16.93 -9.11 -23.22
CA THR A 153 18.38 -9.00 -23.50
C THR A 153 18.96 -7.64 -23.07
N ARG A 154 18.23 -6.54 -23.30
CA ARG A 154 18.69 -5.20 -22.91
C ARG A 154 18.66 -5.02 -21.39
N LEU A 155 17.67 -5.58 -20.71
CA LEU A 155 17.61 -5.58 -19.26
C LEU A 155 18.75 -6.43 -18.66
N GLU A 156 19.02 -7.61 -19.21
CA GLU A 156 20.17 -8.45 -18.78
C GLU A 156 21.51 -7.70 -18.86
N ASP A 157 21.71 -6.90 -19.91
CA ASP A 157 22.96 -6.17 -20.15
C ASP A 157 23.06 -4.86 -19.35
N ASP A 158 21.99 -4.05 -19.33
CA ASP A 158 22.04 -2.66 -18.85
C ASP A 158 21.31 -2.45 -17.51
N TYR A 159 20.35 -3.31 -17.14
CA TYR A 159 19.49 -3.17 -15.94
C TYR A 159 19.16 -4.52 -15.28
N PRO A 160 20.15 -5.33 -14.86
CA PRO A 160 19.91 -6.67 -14.32
C PRO A 160 19.04 -6.65 -13.04
N GLU A 161 19.10 -5.58 -12.26
CA GLU A 161 18.29 -5.40 -11.06
C GLU A 161 16.80 -5.19 -11.37
N ILE A 162 16.48 -4.52 -12.48
CA ILE A 162 15.09 -4.37 -12.96
C ILE A 162 14.56 -5.73 -13.40
N LEU A 163 15.36 -6.50 -14.14
CA LEU A 163 15.00 -7.84 -14.59
C LEU A 163 14.71 -8.78 -13.42
N GLU A 164 15.53 -8.75 -12.37
CA GLU A 164 15.30 -9.57 -11.18
C GLU A 164 14.06 -9.15 -10.40
N LEU A 165 13.72 -7.86 -10.43
CA LEU A 165 12.55 -7.31 -9.76
C LEU A 165 11.28 -7.53 -10.60
N SER A 166 11.04 -6.80 -11.69
CA SER A 166 9.77 -6.93 -12.41
C SER A 166 9.85 -7.79 -13.67
N GLY A 167 10.98 -8.44 -13.95
CA GLY A 167 11.17 -9.13 -15.22
C GLY A 167 11.19 -8.15 -16.39
N ALA A 168 10.51 -8.52 -17.48
CA ALA A 168 10.28 -7.65 -18.64
C ALA A 168 8.95 -6.88 -18.55
N ASP A 169 8.39 -6.76 -17.35
CA ASP A 169 7.08 -6.17 -17.09
C ASP A 169 7.14 -4.94 -16.18
N THR A 170 5.97 -4.34 -15.99
CA THR A 170 5.73 -3.21 -15.10
C THR A 170 5.80 -3.63 -13.62
N LEU A 171 6.47 -2.83 -12.79
CA LEU A 171 6.45 -2.95 -11.34
C LEU A 171 5.25 -2.18 -10.76
N TYR A 172 4.39 -2.85 -10.02
CA TYR A 172 3.27 -2.26 -9.28
C TYR A 172 3.69 -2.04 -7.82
N ILE A 173 3.41 -0.86 -7.27
CA ILE A 173 3.87 -0.47 -5.93
C ILE A 173 2.68 -0.01 -5.08
N GLU A 174 2.62 -0.51 -3.84
CA GLU A 174 1.55 -0.22 -2.88
C GLU A 174 2.16 0.18 -1.53
N ALA A 175 1.89 1.41 -1.08
CA ALA A 175 2.49 1.97 0.13
C ALA A 175 1.58 1.84 1.35
N GLU A 176 1.89 0.87 2.20
CA GLU A 176 1.09 0.49 3.36
C GLU A 176 1.54 1.24 4.63
N SER A 177 0.93 2.41 4.86
CA SER A 177 1.18 3.23 6.07
C SER A 177 0.26 2.92 7.25
N LYS A 178 -0.91 2.32 7.00
CA LYS A 178 -1.97 2.08 8.01
C LYS A 178 -2.67 0.72 7.89
N GLY A 179 -2.57 0.04 6.75
CA GLY A 179 -3.30 -1.20 6.44
C GLY A 179 -2.92 -2.41 7.30
N LEU A 180 -1.86 -2.30 8.10
CA LEU A 180 -1.31 -3.41 8.91
C LEU A 180 -2.23 -3.89 10.05
N SER A 181 -3.31 -3.16 10.35
CA SER A 181 -4.33 -3.58 11.32
C SER A 181 -5.67 -3.98 10.67
N LYS A 182 -5.87 -3.62 9.40
CA LYS A 182 -7.08 -3.87 8.61
C LYS A 182 -6.65 -4.42 7.24
N PRO A 183 -6.47 -5.75 7.11
CA PRO A 183 -5.80 -6.34 5.97
C PRO A 183 -6.63 -6.35 4.67
N GLY A 184 -7.85 -5.81 4.66
CA GLY A 184 -8.68 -5.78 3.45
C GLY A 184 -8.08 -4.97 2.30
N GLY A 185 -7.27 -3.94 2.59
CA GLY A 185 -6.52 -3.17 1.60
C GLY A 185 -5.39 -3.98 0.95
N PRO A 186 -4.38 -4.43 1.73
CA PRO A 186 -3.28 -5.24 1.20
C PRO A 186 -3.73 -6.44 0.38
N ILE A 187 -4.78 -7.15 0.82
CA ILE A 187 -5.30 -8.33 0.12
C ILE A 187 -5.94 -7.96 -1.22
N LYS A 188 -6.65 -6.82 -1.28
CA LYS A 188 -7.26 -6.31 -2.51
C LYS A 188 -6.20 -5.90 -3.52
N ASN A 189 -5.16 -5.21 -3.06
CA ASN A 189 -4.07 -4.79 -3.90
C ASN A 189 -3.29 -6.00 -4.46
N ALA A 190 -3.01 -6.99 -3.62
CA ALA A 190 -2.45 -8.28 -4.05
C ALA A 190 -3.31 -8.99 -5.11
N ALA A 191 -4.64 -8.97 -4.95
CA ALA A 191 -5.53 -9.60 -5.92
C ALA A 191 -5.60 -8.85 -7.26
N LYS A 192 -5.42 -7.53 -7.25
CA LYS A 192 -5.47 -6.68 -8.45
C LYS A 192 -4.21 -6.73 -9.30
N ALA A 193 -3.07 -7.01 -8.69
CA ALA A 193 -1.81 -7.12 -9.42
C ALA A 193 -1.93 -8.18 -10.52
N PRO A 194 -1.45 -7.91 -11.75
CA PRO A 194 -1.47 -8.89 -12.84
C PRO A 194 -0.72 -10.17 -12.49
N ASP A 195 0.44 -10.02 -11.84
CA ASP A 195 1.23 -11.09 -11.26
C ASP A 195 1.73 -10.67 -9.85
N PRO A 196 1.67 -11.54 -8.84
CA PRO A 196 2.27 -11.32 -7.52
C PRO A 196 3.74 -10.89 -7.56
N GLU A 197 4.54 -11.45 -8.47
CA GLU A 197 5.97 -11.14 -8.59
C GLU A 197 6.22 -9.71 -9.07
N GLN A 198 5.23 -9.08 -9.72
CA GLN A 198 5.28 -7.69 -10.15
C GLN A 198 4.86 -6.71 -9.05
N LEU A 199 4.42 -7.18 -7.88
CA LEU A 199 3.92 -6.34 -6.80
C LEU A 199 4.98 -6.12 -5.70
N LEU A 200 5.26 -4.85 -5.43
CA LEU A 200 6.10 -4.40 -4.31
C LEU A 200 5.24 -3.67 -3.28
N PHE A 201 5.06 -4.27 -2.11
CA PHE A 201 4.55 -3.55 -0.96
C PHE A 201 5.67 -2.74 -0.31
N VAL A 202 5.36 -1.50 0.09
CA VAL A 202 6.28 -0.61 0.79
C VAL A 202 5.70 -0.23 2.13
N VAL A 203 6.42 -0.52 3.21
CA VAL A 203 6.03 -0.16 4.58
C VAL A 203 7.10 0.71 5.23
N GLY A 204 6.69 1.54 6.19
CA GLY A 204 7.65 2.13 7.12
C GLY A 204 8.14 1.10 8.13
N ASP A 205 9.26 1.35 8.79
CA ASP A 205 9.68 0.52 9.92
C ASP A 205 8.68 0.55 11.10
N GLY A 206 8.85 -0.34 12.08
CA GLY A 206 8.00 -0.42 13.27
C GLY A 206 8.28 0.63 14.36
N GLY A 207 9.16 1.62 14.12
CA GLY A 207 9.61 2.57 15.12
C GLY A 207 10.21 1.86 16.34
N ASP A 208 9.65 2.16 17.52
CA ASP A 208 10.03 1.55 18.80
C ASP A 208 9.83 0.03 18.82
N ASP A 209 8.93 -0.51 18.00
CA ASP A 209 8.62 -1.95 17.92
C ASP A 209 9.63 -2.72 17.06
N GLY A 210 10.61 -2.05 16.44
CA GLY A 210 11.70 -2.68 15.68
C GLY A 210 11.64 -2.43 14.17
N LEU A 211 12.73 -2.77 13.48
CA LEU A 211 12.91 -2.45 12.05
C LEU A 211 11.89 -3.20 11.17
N THR A 212 11.64 -4.47 11.50
CA THR A 212 10.87 -5.43 10.70
C THR A 212 9.39 -5.50 11.05
N ASN A 213 8.95 -4.95 12.19
CA ASN A 213 7.63 -5.24 12.76
C ASN A 213 6.47 -5.05 11.77
N ASN A 214 6.51 -3.96 11.00
CA ASN A 214 5.47 -3.68 10.02
C ASN A 214 5.51 -4.63 8.81
N ALA A 215 6.70 -5.02 8.36
CA ALA A 215 6.88 -5.99 7.29
C ALA A 215 6.46 -7.40 7.73
N GLU A 216 6.82 -7.82 8.94
CA GLU A 216 6.35 -9.07 9.55
C GLU A 216 4.82 -9.11 9.64
N ARG A 217 4.20 -8.01 10.09
CA ARG A 217 2.74 -7.90 10.17
C ARG A 217 2.07 -7.98 8.80
N LEU A 218 2.67 -7.38 7.78
CA LEU A 218 2.19 -7.47 6.40
C LEU A 218 2.35 -8.89 5.87
N ALA A 219 3.52 -9.50 6.03
CA ALA A 219 3.81 -10.86 5.61
C ALA A 219 2.86 -11.87 6.30
N ALA A 220 2.55 -11.67 7.58
CA ALA A 220 1.60 -12.49 8.34
C ALA A 220 0.17 -12.46 7.77
N ILE A 221 -0.22 -11.41 7.03
CA ILE A 221 -1.51 -11.38 6.30
C ILE A 221 -1.50 -12.44 5.20
N PHE A 222 -0.39 -12.57 4.49
CA PHE A 222 -0.20 -13.54 3.42
C PHE A 222 0.15 -14.93 3.96
N GLY A 223 0.56 -15.01 5.23
CA GLY A 223 0.73 -16.20 6.05
C GLY A 223 2.11 -16.82 5.92
N THR A 224 3.00 -16.42 6.82
CA THR A 224 4.40 -16.87 6.93
C THR A 224 4.57 -18.19 7.70
N ASP A 225 3.50 -18.72 8.30
CA ASP A 225 3.46 -19.98 9.05
C ASP A 225 2.26 -20.86 8.61
N ASP A 226 2.13 -22.07 9.18
CA ASP A 226 0.97 -22.99 9.07
C ASP A 226 -0.41 -22.35 9.42
N SER A 227 -0.46 -21.04 9.70
CA SER A 227 -1.67 -20.24 9.81
C SER A 227 -2.43 -20.15 8.48
N ASP A 228 -3.76 -20.17 8.56
CA ASP A 228 -4.61 -20.02 7.40
C ASP A 228 -4.46 -18.60 6.84
N ARG A 229 -3.91 -18.52 5.63
CA ARG A 229 -3.48 -17.30 4.95
C ARG A 229 -4.69 -16.39 4.71
N PHE A 230 -4.51 -15.07 4.76
CA PHE A 230 -5.53 -14.04 4.43
C PHE A 230 -6.79 -14.02 5.32
N VAL A 231 -6.85 -14.78 6.41
CA VAL A 231 -7.99 -14.81 7.34
C VAL A 231 -7.59 -14.42 8.76
N SER A 232 -8.58 -14.16 9.61
CA SER A 232 -8.35 -13.69 10.97
C SER A 232 -7.80 -14.79 11.88
N THR A 233 -6.71 -14.48 12.59
CA THR A 233 -6.16 -15.35 13.65
C THR A 233 -7.11 -15.52 14.84
N ARG A 234 -8.12 -14.65 14.99
CA ARG A 234 -9.16 -14.71 16.03
C ARG A 234 -10.42 -15.43 15.54
N THR A 235 -10.24 -16.64 15.01
CA THR A 235 -11.34 -17.45 14.51
C THR A 235 -12.16 -18.06 15.66
N PRO A 236 -13.50 -17.91 15.68
CA PRO A 236 -14.37 -18.55 16.66
C PRO A 236 -14.24 -20.07 16.63
N THR A 237 -14.44 -20.74 17.76
CA THR A 237 -14.26 -22.20 17.89
C THR A 237 -15.21 -23.05 17.04
N ASP A 238 -16.33 -22.46 16.59
CA ASP A 238 -17.33 -23.11 15.76
C ASP A 238 -17.18 -22.79 14.26
N ALA A 239 -16.11 -22.08 13.90
CA ALA A 239 -15.75 -21.70 12.54
C ALA A 239 -14.41 -22.32 12.14
N THR A 240 -14.26 -22.63 10.85
CA THR A 240 -12.97 -23.01 10.25
C THR A 240 -12.14 -21.78 9.94
N ARG A 241 -12.76 -20.72 9.42
CA ARG A 241 -12.12 -19.45 9.09
C ARG A 241 -13.00 -18.28 9.52
N LYS A 242 -12.37 -17.17 9.90
CA LYS A 242 -13.03 -15.87 10.06
C LYS A 242 -12.48 -14.90 9.04
N PHE A 243 -13.35 -14.33 8.20
CA PHE A 243 -12.95 -13.40 7.16
C PHE A 243 -12.82 -11.98 7.71
N TYR A 244 -11.84 -11.25 7.19
CA TYR A 244 -11.80 -9.79 7.34
C TYR A 244 -12.92 -9.16 6.52
N THR A 245 -13.21 -7.88 6.77
CA THR A 245 -14.26 -7.15 6.04
C THR A 245 -13.70 -5.90 5.38
N ARG A 246 -14.28 -5.52 4.25
CA ARG A 246 -13.99 -4.29 3.50
C ARG A 246 -15.30 -3.72 2.95
N GLY A 247 -15.42 -2.39 2.88
CA GLY A 247 -16.52 -1.70 2.18
C GLY A 247 -17.93 -2.13 2.60
N LYS A 248 -18.95 -1.47 2.07
CA LYS A 248 -20.34 -1.92 2.27
C LYS A 248 -20.63 -3.06 1.30
N LEU A 249 -21.36 -4.07 1.75
CA LEU A 249 -21.72 -5.20 0.91
C LEU A 249 -22.72 -4.77 -0.16
N GLU A 250 -22.24 -4.65 -1.40
CA GLU A 250 -23.07 -4.47 -2.58
C GLU A 250 -23.71 -5.79 -2.99
N MET A 251 -25.00 -5.79 -3.33
CA MET A 251 -25.72 -6.95 -3.86
C MET A 251 -25.64 -6.98 -5.39
N ALA A 252 -25.80 -8.14 -6.01
CA ALA A 252 -25.84 -8.21 -7.47
C ALA A 252 -26.93 -7.29 -8.04
N ARG A 253 -26.60 -6.59 -9.14
CA ARG A 253 -27.54 -5.71 -9.84
C ARG A 253 -28.77 -6.51 -10.30
N ASP A 254 -29.94 -6.10 -9.81
CA ASP A 254 -31.20 -6.67 -10.26
C ASP A 254 -31.63 -6.05 -11.62
N ARG A 255 -32.84 -6.39 -12.07
CA ARG A 255 -33.40 -5.89 -13.35
C ARG A 255 -33.61 -4.38 -13.39
N THR A 256 -33.58 -3.70 -12.26
CA THR A 256 -33.71 -2.23 -12.17
C THR A 256 -32.39 -1.53 -12.50
N GLY A 257 -31.25 -2.23 -12.39
CA GLY A 257 -29.93 -1.67 -12.61
C GLY A 257 -29.46 -0.70 -11.52
N ILE A 258 -30.17 -0.64 -10.39
CA ILE A 258 -29.84 0.19 -9.24
C ILE A 258 -28.89 -0.58 -8.31
N ASP A 259 -27.83 0.07 -7.85
CA ASP A 259 -26.91 -0.49 -6.86
C ASP A 259 -27.56 -0.52 -5.48
N LYS A 260 -27.56 -1.71 -4.87
CA LYS A 260 -28.21 -2.00 -3.58
C LYS A 260 -27.19 -2.50 -2.58
N LEU A 261 -27.21 -1.96 -1.37
CA LEU A 261 -26.34 -2.33 -0.26
C LEU A 261 -27.09 -3.16 0.79
N ALA A 262 -26.48 -4.20 1.33
CA ALA A 262 -27.09 -5.00 2.40
C ALA A 262 -27.10 -4.27 3.75
N VAL A 263 -28.24 -4.32 4.44
CA VAL A 263 -28.43 -3.73 5.77
C VAL A 263 -29.23 -4.65 6.68
N VAL A 264 -29.03 -4.51 7.98
CA VAL A 264 -29.74 -5.23 9.04
C VAL A 264 -30.31 -4.26 10.05
N PRO A 265 -31.49 -4.53 10.62
CA PRO A 265 -32.16 -3.60 11.52
C PRO A 265 -31.44 -3.48 12.86
N GLY A 266 -31.34 -2.26 13.38
CA GLY A 266 -30.72 -1.93 14.66
C GLY A 266 -29.20 -1.75 14.58
N ASP A 267 -28.61 -1.58 15.75
CA ASP A 267 -27.16 -1.47 15.97
C ASP A 267 -26.61 -2.86 16.34
N VAL A 268 -26.06 -3.56 15.35
CA VAL A 268 -25.57 -4.93 15.48
C VAL A 268 -24.11 -5.03 15.07
N SER A 269 -23.38 -5.99 15.64
CA SER A 269 -21.98 -6.22 15.27
C SER A 269 -21.85 -7.50 14.46
N THR A 270 -21.62 -7.39 13.17
CA THR A 270 -21.54 -8.57 12.30
C THR A 270 -20.14 -9.17 12.25
N GLU A 271 -20.05 -10.46 11.96
CA GLU A 271 -18.83 -11.14 11.54
C GLU A 271 -19.11 -12.13 10.41
N TRP A 272 -18.08 -12.36 9.58
CA TRP A 272 -18.11 -13.35 8.52
C TRP A 272 -17.25 -14.54 8.86
N VAL A 273 -17.82 -15.73 8.78
CA VAL A 273 -17.15 -16.99 9.11
C VAL A 273 -17.44 -18.05 8.07
N GLU A 274 -16.50 -18.96 7.87
CA GLU A 274 -16.73 -20.24 7.23
C GLU A 274 -16.93 -21.31 8.31
N LEU A 275 -17.92 -22.17 8.12
CA LEU A 275 -18.22 -23.28 9.03
C LEU A 275 -17.55 -24.58 8.56
N GLU A 276 -17.47 -25.60 9.42
CA GLU A 276 -16.87 -26.93 9.10
C GLU A 276 -17.46 -27.60 7.83
N GLY A 277 -18.69 -27.25 7.45
CA GLY A 277 -19.33 -27.71 6.22
C GLY A 277 -18.99 -26.92 4.95
N GLY A 278 -18.11 -25.92 5.02
CA GLY A 278 -17.73 -25.03 3.91
C GLY A 278 -18.69 -23.84 3.68
N SER A 279 -19.81 -23.76 4.40
CA SER A 279 -20.74 -22.64 4.27
C SER A 279 -20.14 -21.35 4.80
N VAL A 280 -20.30 -20.26 4.03
CA VAL A 280 -19.91 -18.91 4.42
C VAL A 280 -21.12 -18.18 4.98
N VAL A 281 -20.98 -17.59 6.17
CA VAL A 281 -22.08 -17.01 6.93
C VAL A 281 -21.73 -15.62 7.45
N CYS A 282 -22.65 -14.67 7.27
CA CYS A 282 -22.66 -13.42 8.04
C CYS A 282 -23.60 -13.59 9.23
N ARG A 283 -23.09 -13.36 10.44
CA ARG A 283 -23.87 -13.46 11.68
C ARG A 283 -23.60 -12.33 12.65
N ASP A 284 -24.53 -12.11 13.58
CA ASP A 284 -24.29 -11.27 14.75
C ASP A 284 -23.22 -11.94 15.65
N ARG A 285 -22.24 -11.14 16.08
CA ARG A 285 -21.16 -11.55 16.98
C ARG A 285 -21.65 -11.84 18.41
N ALA A 286 -22.74 -11.20 18.83
CA ALA A 286 -23.24 -11.27 20.20
C ALA A 286 -24.03 -12.56 20.47
N ASP A 287 -24.91 -12.95 19.54
CA ASP A 287 -25.82 -14.09 19.73
C ASP A 287 -25.77 -15.16 18.63
N GLY A 288 -25.01 -14.90 17.54
CA GLY A 288 -24.86 -15.84 16.44
C GLY A 288 -26.04 -15.89 15.47
N GLU A 289 -26.99 -14.94 15.54
CA GLU A 289 -28.07 -14.85 14.56
C GLU A 289 -27.50 -14.71 13.15
N VAL A 290 -27.95 -15.58 12.23
CA VAL A 290 -27.45 -15.61 10.85
C VAL A 290 -28.27 -14.68 9.97
N TYR A 291 -27.60 -13.71 9.36
CA TYR A 291 -28.19 -12.75 8.43
C TYR A 291 -28.02 -13.15 6.97
N LEU A 292 -26.86 -13.68 6.62
CA LEU A 292 -26.55 -14.16 5.27
C LEU A 292 -25.91 -15.54 5.35
N ARG A 293 -26.23 -16.42 4.39
CA ARG A 293 -25.64 -17.74 4.28
C ARG A 293 -25.45 -18.13 2.82
N PHE A 294 -24.27 -18.62 2.52
CA PHE A 294 -23.88 -19.15 1.21
C PHE A 294 -23.29 -20.54 1.40
N ASP A 295 -23.51 -21.43 0.43
CA ASP A 295 -23.02 -22.82 0.50
C ASP A 295 -21.48 -22.87 0.40
N GLY A 296 -20.84 -21.86 -0.19
CA GLY A 296 -19.41 -21.60 -0.07
C GLY A 296 -18.94 -20.29 -0.73
N PRO A 297 -17.60 -20.10 -0.83
CA PRO A 297 -16.97 -18.90 -1.41
C PRO A 297 -17.45 -18.50 -2.81
N LYS A 298 -17.84 -19.49 -3.64
CA LYS A 298 -18.31 -19.24 -5.01
C LYS A 298 -19.71 -18.65 -5.01
N ASP A 299 -20.61 -19.19 -4.21
CA ASP A 299 -22.02 -18.78 -4.18
C ASP A 299 -22.18 -17.37 -3.61
N TYR A 300 -21.26 -16.94 -2.72
CA TYR A 300 -21.19 -15.55 -2.25
C TYR A 300 -21.11 -14.51 -3.39
N ARG A 301 -20.49 -14.86 -4.53
CA ARG A 301 -20.38 -13.93 -5.68
C ARG A 301 -21.66 -13.84 -6.50
N GLU A 302 -22.54 -14.83 -6.38
CA GLU A 302 -23.83 -14.88 -7.05
C GLU A 302 -24.96 -14.33 -6.15
N ARG A 303 -24.61 -13.63 -5.06
CA ARG A 303 -25.56 -13.08 -4.09
C ARG A 303 -26.60 -12.15 -4.73
N GLU A 304 -27.87 -12.48 -4.56
CA GLU A 304 -29.00 -11.69 -5.04
C GLU A 304 -29.53 -10.78 -3.92
N PRO A 305 -30.16 -9.64 -4.22
CA PRO A 305 -30.77 -8.77 -3.20
C PRO A 305 -31.71 -9.50 -2.23
N THR A 306 -32.35 -10.60 -2.67
CA THR A 306 -33.23 -11.44 -1.86
C THR A 306 -32.52 -12.29 -0.82
N ASP A 307 -31.20 -12.46 -0.92
CA ASP A 307 -30.42 -13.18 0.09
C ASP A 307 -30.29 -12.33 1.37
N ALA A 308 -30.27 -11.00 1.22
CA ALA A 308 -30.11 -10.08 2.34
C ALA A 308 -31.43 -9.88 3.10
N PRO A 309 -31.39 -9.74 4.45
CA PRO A 309 -32.58 -9.43 5.24
C PRO A 309 -33.26 -8.14 4.80
N SER A 310 -32.46 -7.15 4.40
CA SER A 310 -32.89 -5.89 3.81
C SER A 310 -31.79 -5.30 2.94
N THR A 311 -32.17 -4.44 2.01
CA THR A 311 -31.26 -3.67 1.17
C THR A 311 -31.56 -2.19 1.24
N VAL A 312 -30.56 -1.34 0.99
CA VAL A 312 -30.71 0.11 0.88
C VAL A 312 -30.11 0.60 -0.44
N HIS A 313 -30.79 1.54 -1.08
CA HIS A 313 -30.27 2.27 -2.24
C HIS A 313 -30.66 3.75 -2.15
N TYR A 314 -29.96 4.59 -2.90
CA TYR A 314 -30.33 6.00 -3.05
C TYR A 314 -31.24 6.18 -4.26
N ASP A 315 -32.40 6.79 -4.05
CA ASP A 315 -33.35 7.16 -5.09
C ASP A 315 -33.14 8.64 -5.45
N PRO A 316 -32.52 8.94 -6.61
CA PRO A 316 -32.20 10.31 -6.99
C PRO A 316 -33.44 11.13 -7.39
N GLU A 317 -34.56 10.48 -7.76
CA GLU A 317 -35.79 11.19 -8.12
C GLU A 317 -36.45 11.82 -6.88
N ASP A 318 -36.44 11.06 -5.78
CA ASP A 318 -37.03 11.47 -4.51
C ASP A 318 -36.00 12.08 -3.53
N GLY A 319 -34.71 11.98 -3.82
CA GLY A 319 -33.61 12.45 -2.96
C GLY A 319 -33.54 11.73 -1.62
N ASN A 320 -33.92 10.45 -1.59
CA ASN A 320 -34.03 9.66 -0.34
C ASN A 320 -33.28 8.34 -0.46
N TYR A 321 -32.76 7.87 0.67
CA TYR A 321 -32.34 6.48 0.86
C TYR A 321 -33.58 5.62 1.10
N VAL A 322 -33.74 4.55 0.33
CA VAL A 322 -34.89 3.65 0.38
C VAL A 322 -34.42 2.30 0.90
N VAL A 323 -35.00 1.87 2.03
CA VAL A 323 -34.75 0.53 2.58
C VAL A 323 -35.87 -0.40 2.14
N GLU A 324 -35.51 -1.53 1.55
CA GLU A 324 -36.41 -2.54 1.01
C GLU A 324 -36.14 -3.92 1.62
N SER A 325 -37.19 -4.72 1.76
CA SER A 325 -37.09 -6.13 2.14
C SER A 325 -38.24 -6.88 1.48
N ASP A 326 -37.91 -8.01 0.84
CA ASP A 326 -38.83 -8.79 -0.02
C ASP A 326 -39.53 -7.93 -1.10
N ASP A 327 -38.78 -7.05 -1.76
CA ASP A 327 -39.28 -6.07 -2.76
C ASP A 327 -40.31 -5.07 -2.22
N GLU A 328 -40.46 -4.95 -0.89
CA GLU A 328 -41.32 -3.96 -0.25
C GLU A 328 -40.49 -2.85 0.41
N VAL A 329 -40.81 -1.60 0.09
CA VAL A 329 -40.26 -0.42 0.78
C VAL A 329 -40.67 -0.46 2.25
N LYS A 330 -39.70 -0.64 3.14
CA LYS A 330 -39.90 -0.59 4.59
C LYS A 330 -39.86 0.85 5.10
N ARG A 331 -38.91 1.66 4.62
CA ARG A 331 -38.75 3.05 5.03
C ARG A 331 -37.95 3.89 4.03
N ARG A 332 -38.18 5.20 4.05
CA ARG A 332 -37.39 6.20 3.32
C ARG A 332 -36.72 7.16 4.30
N TYR A 333 -35.49 7.54 3.99
CA TYR A 333 -34.65 8.43 4.80
C TYR A 333 -34.10 9.56 3.94
N ALA A 334 -34.26 10.80 4.38
CA ALA A 334 -33.76 11.96 3.66
C ALA A 334 -32.24 12.18 3.78
N ALA A 335 -31.56 11.44 4.66
CA ALA A 335 -30.13 11.57 4.92
C ALA A 335 -29.53 10.27 5.48
N LYS A 336 -28.20 10.13 5.39
CA LYS A 336 -27.44 8.98 5.90
C LYS A 336 -27.53 8.81 7.42
N ALA A 337 -27.49 9.91 8.20
CA ALA A 337 -27.44 9.82 9.67
C ALA A 337 -28.70 9.16 10.27
N PRO A 338 -29.94 9.57 9.92
CA PRO A 338 -31.14 8.88 10.40
C PRO A 338 -31.28 7.44 9.91
N LEU A 339 -30.66 7.08 8.77
CA LEU A 339 -30.59 5.69 8.30
C LEU A 339 -29.70 4.86 9.25
N ALA A 340 -28.53 5.37 9.60
CA ALA A 340 -27.58 4.69 10.49
C ALA A 340 -28.08 4.51 11.93
N ASP A 341 -29.00 5.36 12.39
CA ASP A 341 -29.65 5.20 13.71
C ASP A 341 -30.55 3.94 13.77
N ASP A 342 -31.11 3.53 12.62
CA ASP A 342 -32.10 2.45 12.53
C ASP A 342 -31.53 1.16 11.90
N TRP A 343 -30.42 1.27 11.15
CA TRP A 343 -29.87 0.18 10.34
C TRP A 343 -28.35 0.14 10.40
N THR A 344 -27.82 -1.06 10.52
CA THR A 344 -26.39 -1.34 10.36
C THR A 344 -26.11 -1.87 8.96
N HIS A 345 -25.07 -1.35 8.32
CA HIS A 345 -24.56 -1.90 7.06
C HIS A 345 -23.82 -3.22 7.31
N ILE A 346 -24.09 -4.22 6.45
CA ILE A 346 -23.22 -5.39 6.37
C ILE A 346 -22.01 -5.00 5.53
N TYR A 347 -20.81 -5.28 6.04
CA TYR A 347 -19.56 -5.06 5.30
C TYR A 347 -19.20 -6.32 4.49
N GLU A 348 -18.60 -6.15 3.32
CA GLU A 348 -18.25 -7.27 2.44
C GLU A 348 -17.11 -8.11 3.05
N PRO A 349 -17.20 -9.45 3.07
CA PRO A 349 -16.11 -10.31 3.48
C PRO A 349 -14.98 -10.32 2.45
N VAL A 350 -13.75 -10.29 2.94
CA VAL A 350 -12.54 -10.55 2.16
C VAL A 350 -12.38 -12.07 2.07
N ILE A 351 -12.97 -12.66 1.02
CA ILE A 351 -12.83 -14.08 0.71
C ILE A 351 -11.73 -14.24 -0.36
N PRO A 352 -10.53 -14.72 0.01
CA PRO A 352 -9.35 -14.66 -0.88
C PRO A 352 -9.60 -15.35 -2.22
N GLU A 353 -10.10 -16.58 -2.22
CA GLU A 353 -10.31 -17.37 -3.44
C GLU A 353 -11.36 -16.77 -4.37
N ALA A 354 -12.27 -15.97 -3.82
CA ALA A 354 -13.26 -15.25 -4.62
C ALA A 354 -12.67 -13.95 -5.16
N MET A 355 -11.77 -13.29 -4.42
CA MET A 355 -11.13 -12.04 -4.81
C MET A 355 -10.09 -12.23 -5.91
N PHE A 356 -9.14 -13.14 -5.71
CA PHE A 356 -8.10 -13.43 -6.70
C PHE A 356 -8.68 -13.95 -8.03
N ARG A 357 -9.76 -14.74 -7.97
CA ARG A 357 -10.46 -15.22 -9.19
C ARG A 357 -11.18 -14.12 -9.96
N GLU A 358 -11.71 -13.10 -9.27
CA GLU A 358 -12.34 -11.94 -9.93
C GLU A 358 -11.33 -11.19 -10.81
N HIS A 359 -10.07 -11.18 -10.39
CA HIS A 359 -8.96 -10.57 -11.12
C HIS A 359 -8.22 -11.55 -12.05
N GLY A 360 -8.81 -12.71 -12.33
CA GLY A 360 -8.30 -13.65 -13.34
C GLY A 360 -7.27 -14.67 -12.84
N GLN A 361 -6.98 -14.71 -11.54
CA GLN A 361 -6.04 -15.69 -10.99
C GLN A 361 -6.74 -17.02 -10.65
N ASP A 362 -6.09 -18.15 -10.97
CA ASP A 362 -6.65 -19.49 -10.76
C ASP A 362 -6.69 -19.90 -9.26
N SER A 363 -5.73 -19.40 -8.49
CA SER A 363 -5.56 -19.67 -7.06
C SER A 363 -5.01 -18.46 -6.32
N VAL A 364 -5.12 -18.47 -4.99
CA VAL A 364 -4.46 -17.48 -4.13
C VAL A 364 -2.94 -17.71 -4.19
N PRO A 365 -2.12 -16.67 -4.43
CA PRO A 365 -0.66 -16.77 -4.45
C PRO A 365 -0.06 -17.22 -3.12
N VAL A 366 1.18 -17.72 -3.19
CA VAL A 366 1.99 -18.00 -2.00
C VAL A 366 2.68 -16.71 -1.51
N PRO A 367 2.89 -16.53 -0.19
CA PRO A 367 3.46 -15.30 0.38
C PRO A 367 4.79 -14.90 -0.22
N GLU A 368 5.63 -15.90 -0.55
CA GLU A 368 6.98 -15.72 -1.08
C GLU A 368 7.00 -15.09 -2.49
N ALA A 369 5.84 -15.07 -3.17
CA ALA A 369 5.70 -14.39 -4.45
C ALA A 369 5.58 -12.87 -4.30
N PHE A 370 5.21 -12.36 -3.12
CA PHE A 370 5.10 -10.93 -2.87
C PHE A 370 6.39 -10.36 -2.31
N ARG A 371 6.76 -9.16 -2.77
CA ARG A 371 7.93 -8.45 -2.23
C ARG A 371 7.51 -7.37 -1.25
N ILE A 372 8.26 -7.25 -0.15
CA ILE A 372 8.00 -6.26 0.89
C ILE A 372 9.29 -5.45 1.11
N ALA A 373 9.26 -4.17 0.78
CA ALA A 373 10.31 -3.23 1.10
C ALA A 373 9.98 -2.41 2.35
N ILE A 374 11.02 -2.10 3.12
CA ILE A 374 10.98 -1.28 4.34
C ILE A 374 11.69 0.03 4.04
N VAL A 375 11.00 1.14 4.32
CA VAL A 375 11.59 2.48 4.46
C VAL A 375 11.97 2.67 5.93
N PRO A 376 13.26 2.69 6.27
CA PRO A 376 13.70 2.96 7.63
C PRO A 376 13.38 4.41 8.04
N ASN A 377 13.09 4.65 9.32
CA ASN A 377 13.00 6.03 9.80
C ASN A 377 14.38 6.69 9.82
N ASP A 378 14.42 7.99 9.46
CA ASP A 378 15.64 8.80 9.40
C ASP A 378 16.47 8.85 10.69
N ASP A 379 15.87 8.52 11.84
CA ASP A 379 16.52 8.56 13.15
C ASP A 379 17.21 7.24 13.54
N ARG A 380 17.15 6.21 12.68
CA ARG A 380 17.87 4.97 12.91
C ARG A 380 19.35 5.10 12.58
N ASP A 381 20.17 4.57 13.48
CA ASP A 381 21.63 4.43 13.30
C ASP A 381 21.92 3.17 12.45
N LEU A 382 21.65 3.26 11.14
CA LEU A 382 21.99 2.24 10.16
C LEU A 382 23.36 2.55 9.54
N GLU A 383 24.17 1.52 9.26
CA GLU A 383 25.44 1.70 8.56
C GLU A 383 25.17 2.01 7.08
N GLY A 384 25.45 3.24 6.65
CA GLY A 384 25.27 3.70 5.26
C GLY A 384 24.20 4.78 5.13
N ASP A 385 23.96 5.25 3.91
CA ASP A 385 22.79 6.08 3.63
C ASP A 385 21.52 5.21 3.71
N PRO A 386 20.38 5.73 4.19
CA PRO A 386 19.15 4.95 4.34
C PRO A 386 18.62 4.55 2.95
N GLU A 387 19.00 3.34 2.52
CA GLU A 387 18.43 2.69 1.36
C GLU A 387 17.15 1.92 1.75
N LEU A 388 16.26 1.72 0.78
CA LEU A 388 15.17 0.74 0.93
C LEU A 388 15.76 -0.63 1.27
N LEU A 389 15.14 -1.29 2.24
CA LEU A 389 15.54 -2.62 2.66
C LEU A 389 14.51 -3.64 2.19
N MET A 390 14.94 -4.78 1.69
CA MET A 390 14.05 -5.87 1.31
C MET A 390 13.88 -6.83 2.48
N PHE A 391 12.63 -7.16 2.82
CA PHE A 391 12.28 -8.13 3.83
C PHE A 391 12.16 -9.52 3.21
N ASP A 392 12.93 -10.47 3.71
CA ASP A 392 12.84 -11.88 3.33
C ASP A 392 11.79 -12.57 4.21
N SER A 393 10.63 -12.91 3.64
CA SER A 393 9.54 -13.52 4.39
C SER A 393 9.82 -14.94 4.88
N GLU A 394 10.82 -15.64 4.32
CA GLU A 394 11.18 -16.99 4.76
C GLU A 394 12.11 -16.98 5.96
N THR A 395 13.08 -16.05 5.98
CA THR A 395 14.08 -15.97 7.05
C THR A 395 13.77 -14.90 8.09
N GLU A 396 12.80 -14.03 7.82
CA GLU A 396 12.50 -12.80 8.56
C GLU A 396 13.70 -11.83 8.64
N ASP A 397 14.70 -12.02 7.76
CA ASP A 397 15.85 -11.13 7.68
C ASP A 397 15.56 -9.91 6.80
N VAL A 398 16.36 -8.88 7.03
CA VAL A 398 16.35 -7.66 6.21
C VAL A 398 17.70 -7.50 5.56
N ILE A 399 17.70 -7.28 4.26
CA ILE A 399 18.91 -6.97 3.51
C ILE A 399 18.76 -5.66 2.75
N PRO A 400 19.85 -4.87 2.61
CA PRO A 400 19.85 -3.77 1.67
C PRO A 400 19.41 -4.28 0.30
N ILE A 401 18.57 -3.53 -0.39
CA ILE A 401 18.03 -3.96 -1.68
C ILE A 401 19.15 -4.23 -2.71
N THR A 402 20.26 -3.51 -2.62
CA THR A 402 21.48 -3.76 -3.40
C THR A 402 22.10 -5.13 -3.12
N GLY A 403 21.97 -5.65 -1.90
CA GLY A 403 22.37 -7.00 -1.51
C GLY A 403 21.34 -8.08 -1.86
N TRP A 404 20.10 -7.70 -2.17
CA TRP A 404 19.05 -8.62 -2.61
C TRP A 404 19.39 -9.22 -3.98
N PHE A 405 19.83 -8.38 -4.93
CA PHE A 405 20.17 -8.77 -6.30
C PHE A 405 21.40 -9.71 -6.42
N GLY A 406 22.02 -10.07 -5.29
CA GLY A 406 23.14 -11.01 -5.22
C GLY A 406 22.76 -12.40 -4.69
N LYS A 407 21.51 -12.62 -4.28
CA LYS A 407 21.05 -13.95 -3.84
C LYS A 407 20.82 -14.82 -5.08
N PRO A 408 21.37 -16.05 -5.15
CA PRO A 408 20.92 -16.99 -6.17
C PRO A 408 19.43 -17.25 -5.94
N SER A 409 18.58 -16.82 -6.86
CA SER A 409 17.18 -17.23 -6.81
C SER A 409 17.15 -18.75 -6.89
N ASP A 410 16.49 -19.41 -5.93
CA ASP A 410 16.10 -20.81 -6.10
C ASP A 410 14.93 -20.86 -7.08
N GLY A 411 15.20 -20.39 -8.30
CA GLY A 411 14.30 -20.41 -9.42
C GLY A 411 14.07 -21.85 -9.85
N THR A 412 12.82 -22.27 -9.78
CA THR A 412 12.31 -23.53 -10.33
C THR A 412 12.48 -23.54 -11.85
N SER A 413 13.70 -23.76 -12.34
CA SER A 413 13.96 -23.99 -13.75
C SER A 413 13.54 -25.42 -14.10
N SER A 414 12.31 -25.55 -14.61
CA SER A 414 11.84 -26.75 -15.29
C SER A 414 12.70 -26.99 -16.54
N THR A 415 13.72 -27.85 -16.41
CA THR A 415 14.38 -28.49 -17.54
C THR A 415 14.25 -30.00 -17.44
N LEU A 416 13.29 -30.53 -18.20
CA LEU A 416 13.32 -31.88 -18.74
C LEU A 416 14.59 -32.03 -19.61
N ASP A 417 15.49 -32.94 -19.29
CA ASP A 417 15.59 -34.28 -19.91
C ASP A 417 16.98 -34.93 -19.72
N GLY A 418 16.96 -36.23 -19.38
CA GLY A 418 17.84 -37.24 -19.98
C GLY A 418 19.37 -37.27 -19.74
N SER A 419 19.77 -38.22 -18.87
CA SER A 419 20.72 -39.32 -19.19
C SER A 419 22.18 -39.26 -18.67
N THR A 420 22.42 -40.12 -17.67
CA THR A 420 23.56 -41.06 -17.47
C THR A 420 25.01 -40.56 -17.36
N GLY A 421 25.66 -40.90 -16.23
CA GLY A 421 27.11 -41.05 -16.14
C GLY A 421 27.65 -41.16 -14.71
N THR A 422 28.08 -42.36 -14.33
CA THR A 422 28.64 -42.80 -13.04
C THR A 422 30.07 -42.32 -12.72
N ASP A 423 30.45 -42.51 -11.44
CA ASP A 423 31.79 -42.53 -10.82
C ASP A 423 32.27 -41.19 -10.22
N GLY A 424 32.72 -41.06 -8.96
CA GLY A 424 32.90 -42.01 -7.86
C GLY A 424 33.73 -41.37 -6.71
N ALA A 425 33.67 -42.03 -5.55
CA ALA A 425 34.60 -41.99 -4.39
C ALA A 425 34.56 -40.80 -3.39
N GLY A 426 34.10 -41.11 -2.16
CA GLY A 426 34.33 -40.33 -0.93
C GLY A 426 35.78 -40.40 -0.41
N PRO A 427 36.10 -40.05 0.86
CA PRO A 427 35.37 -40.50 2.06
C PRO A 427 35.20 -39.46 3.20
N GLU A 428 34.33 -39.83 4.17
CA GLU A 428 34.16 -39.22 5.51
C GLU A 428 35.46 -39.25 6.36
N PRO A 429 35.51 -38.51 7.48
CA PRO A 429 35.25 -39.19 8.76
C PRO A 429 34.46 -38.37 9.82
N LYS A 430 33.69 -39.12 10.62
CA LYS A 430 33.09 -38.78 11.92
C LYS A 430 34.16 -38.70 13.02
N THR A 431 33.91 -37.88 14.05
CA THR A 431 34.06 -38.28 15.47
C THR A 431 33.37 -37.29 16.42
N ASP A 432 32.55 -37.84 17.31
CA ASP A 432 32.00 -37.27 18.55
C ASP A 432 33.06 -36.64 19.47
N HIS A 433 32.65 -35.65 20.30
CA HIS A 433 32.82 -35.67 21.76
C HIS A 433 32.33 -34.36 22.44
N GLN A 434 31.24 -34.47 23.20
CA GLN A 434 30.98 -33.75 24.47
C GLN A 434 30.99 -34.82 25.60
N PRO A 435 30.91 -34.52 26.93
CA PRO A 435 30.76 -33.24 27.65
C PRO A 435 31.75 -33.06 28.85
N THR A 436 31.69 -31.94 29.60
CA THR A 436 31.45 -31.86 31.08
C THR A 436 31.61 -30.40 31.60
N THR A 437 30.57 -29.93 32.30
CA THR A 437 30.39 -28.87 33.36
C THR A 437 31.64 -28.50 34.20
N GLU A 438 31.88 -27.30 34.77
CA GLU A 438 31.09 -26.26 35.52
C GLU A 438 32.11 -25.14 35.97
N PRO A 439 31.80 -24.12 36.81
CA PRO A 439 30.95 -22.91 36.67
C PRO A 439 31.76 -21.58 36.78
N LEU A 440 31.22 -20.45 36.32
CA LEU A 440 31.81 -19.10 36.56
C LEU A 440 30.75 -18.07 36.97
N VAL A 441 30.66 -17.88 38.29
CA VAL A 441 30.49 -16.64 39.08
C VAL A 441 29.70 -15.49 38.46
N ASP A 442 28.50 -15.26 39.02
CA ASP A 442 27.70 -14.04 38.94
C ASP A 442 28.46 -12.80 39.44
N HIS A 443 28.46 -11.74 38.64
CA HIS A 443 28.79 -10.39 39.08
C HIS A 443 27.60 -9.47 38.79
N ASP A 444 26.84 -9.16 39.84
CA ASP A 444 25.85 -8.08 39.89
C ASP A 444 26.50 -6.72 39.56
N PRO A 445 26.00 -5.95 38.58
CA PRO A 445 26.27 -4.53 38.48
C PRO A 445 25.33 -3.73 39.42
N GLU A 446 25.94 -2.85 40.21
CA GLU A 446 25.28 -1.95 41.17
C GLU A 446 24.19 -1.07 40.53
N PRO A 447 23.08 -0.79 41.24
CA PRO A 447 22.03 0.09 40.77
C PRO A 447 22.47 1.57 40.76
N ALA A 448 22.08 2.27 39.70
CA ALA A 448 22.27 3.71 39.53
C ALA A 448 21.56 4.52 40.64
N PRO A 449 22.10 5.69 41.03
CA PRO A 449 21.51 6.53 42.08
C PRO A 449 20.22 7.21 41.61
N ASP A 450 19.22 7.23 42.50
CA ASP A 450 17.91 7.87 42.30
C ASP A 450 18.02 9.36 41.91
N PRO A 451 17.13 9.86 41.03
CA PRO A 451 17.06 11.28 40.69
C PRO A 451 16.60 12.12 41.90
N PRO A 452 17.07 13.39 42.01
CA PRO A 452 16.71 14.26 43.13
C PRO A 452 15.21 14.63 43.10
N ALA A 453 14.61 14.62 44.29
CA ALA A 453 13.20 14.94 44.52
C ALA A 453 12.82 16.37 44.06
N PRO A 454 11.60 16.57 43.51
CA PRO A 454 11.11 17.88 43.11
C PRO A 454 10.84 18.80 44.32
N GLU A 455 11.13 20.09 44.13
CA GLU A 455 10.89 21.15 45.13
C GLU A 455 9.38 21.33 45.44
N PRO A 456 9.03 21.73 46.69
CA PRO A 456 7.65 21.84 47.13
C PRO A 456 6.89 23.02 46.49
N PRO A 457 5.58 22.88 46.19
CA PRO A 457 4.77 23.92 45.59
C PRO A 457 4.40 25.04 46.59
N VAL A 458 4.33 26.25 46.05
CA VAL A 458 3.86 27.49 46.72
C VAL A 458 2.33 27.40 46.95
N PRO A 459 1.80 27.81 48.11
CA PRO A 459 0.40 27.53 48.47
C PRO A 459 -0.58 28.58 47.91
N GLY A 460 -1.73 28.12 47.40
CA GLY A 460 -2.92 28.97 47.26
C GLY A 460 -4.01 28.50 46.29
N SER A 461 -4.94 27.69 46.80
CA SER A 461 -6.41 27.79 46.67
C SER A 461 -7.11 26.46 46.43
N SER A 462 -7.89 26.08 47.44
CA SER A 462 -8.81 24.97 47.53
C SER A 462 -9.83 24.88 46.39
N THR A 463 -10.24 23.66 46.03
CA THR A 463 -11.60 23.14 46.36
C THR A 463 -11.71 21.63 46.08
N SER A 464 -11.77 20.87 47.17
CA SER A 464 -12.58 19.66 47.45
C SER A 464 -12.83 18.60 46.38
N GLU A 465 -12.24 17.42 46.62
CA GLU A 465 -12.72 16.09 46.22
C GLU A 465 -14.03 15.70 46.98
N PRO A 466 -14.70 14.59 46.58
CA PRO A 466 -14.37 13.33 47.27
C PRO A 466 -14.18 12.10 46.38
N ASP A 467 -13.37 11.18 46.93
CA ASP A 467 -13.01 9.82 46.52
C ASP A 467 -14.16 8.90 46.07
N SER A 468 -13.84 7.99 45.14
CA SER A 468 -14.38 6.63 45.07
C SER A 468 -13.40 5.69 44.35
N GLU A 469 -13.14 4.54 44.96
CA GLU A 469 -12.17 3.50 44.60
C GLU A 469 -12.56 2.63 43.38
N ASN A 470 -11.53 2.06 42.74
CA ASN A 470 -11.45 0.80 41.97
C ASN A 470 -12.42 0.55 40.79
N VAL A 471 -11.86 0.33 39.59
CA VAL A 471 -11.89 -0.94 38.82
C VAL A 471 -11.12 -0.75 37.50
N VAL A 472 -10.36 -1.79 37.16
CA VAL A 472 -9.56 -2.06 35.95
C VAL A 472 -10.24 -1.58 34.65
N GLU A 473 -9.51 -0.80 33.85
CA GLU A 473 -9.92 -0.32 32.53
C GLU A 473 -9.98 -1.46 31.50
N GLU A 474 -11.19 -1.80 31.08
CA GLU A 474 -11.47 -2.43 29.79
C GLU A 474 -12.55 -1.56 29.13
N ALA A 475 -12.16 -0.70 28.19
CA ALA A 475 -13.10 0.12 27.43
C ALA A 475 -12.54 0.50 26.05
N ALA A 476 -13.28 0.05 25.04
CA ALA A 476 -13.63 0.78 23.83
C ALA A 476 -12.52 1.12 22.82
N SER A 477 -12.28 0.19 21.89
CA SER A 477 -12.01 0.54 20.49
C SER A 477 -13.36 0.83 19.80
N LEU A 478 -13.89 2.03 20.05
CA LEU A 478 -14.94 2.67 19.26
C LEU A 478 -14.38 4.02 18.82
N GLU A 479 -13.50 4.00 17.84
CA GLU A 479 -13.27 5.18 17.00
C GLU A 479 -14.07 4.98 15.72
N ASN A 480 -15.22 5.66 15.67
CA ASN A 480 -15.95 5.95 14.45
C ASN A 480 -15.02 6.80 13.56
N GLU A 481 -14.32 6.16 12.63
CA GLU A 481 -13.81 6.85 11.46
C GLU A 481 -15.03 7.29 10.64
N LYS A 482 -15.30 8.60 10.66
CA LYS A 482 -16.07 9.24 9.61
C LYS A 482 -15.31 9.05 8.31
N GLU A 483 -15.82 8.19 7.44
CA GLU A 483 -15.57 8.29 6.01
C GLU A 483 -16.20 9.61 5.55
N ASP A 484 -15.38 10.65 5.41
CA ASP A 484 -15.72 11.86 4.66
C ASP A 484 -15.71 11.49 3.16
N ASP A 485 -16.76 10.80 2.71
CA ASP A 485 -17.19 10.78 1.31
C ASP A 485 -18.04 12.03 1.07
N ASP A 486 -17.38 13.13 0.74
CA ASP A 486 -17.98 14.32 0.14
C ASP A 486 -16.92 14.96 -0.79
N ASP A 487 -16.99 14.65 -2.09
CA ASP A 487 -16.59 15.58 -3.15
C ASP A 487 -17.39 15.24 -4.42
N ASP A 488 -18.64 15.70 -4.44
CA ASP A 488 -19.48 15.76 -5.62
C ASP A 488 -20.26 17.08 -5.60
N GLU A 489 -19.55 18.21 -5.74
CA GLU A 489 -20.12 19.48 -6.21
C GLU A 489 -19.19 20.18 -7.23
N PRO A 490 -19.76 20.89 -8.23
CA PRO A 490 -19.03 21.27 -9.45
C PRO A 490 -18.29 22.63 -9.37
N ASP A 491 -17.09 22.64 -9.96
CA ASP A 491 -16.34 23.75 -10.58
C ASP A 491 -16.41 25.15 -9.93
N GLY A 492 -15.31 25.53 -9.27
CA GLY A 492 -15.04 26.87 -8.78
C GLY A 492 -13.57 27.26 -8.90
N SER A 493 -13.07 27.42 -10.14
CA SER A 493 -11.75 28.00 -10.46
C SER A 493 -11.32 29.21 -9.60
N PRO A 494 -10.11 29.23 -8.99
CA PRO A 494 -9.63 30.36 -8.18
C PRO A 494 -8.80 31.42 -8.95
N PHE A 495 -8.98 31.55 -10.27
CA PHE A 495 -8.28 32.58 -11.06
C PHE A 495 -9.22 33.65 -11.61
N ARG A 496 -9.70 34.56 -10.74
CA ARG A 496 -10.13 35.91 -11.12
C ARG A 496 -9.91 36.91 -9.99
N ASP A 497 -8.85 37.69 -10.13
CA ASP A 497 -8.83 39.15 -10.13
C ASP A 497 -7.51 39.66 -9.55
N LEU A 498 -6.69 40.27 -10.41
CA LEU A 498 -6.06 41.57 -10.17
C LEU A 498 -5.35 42.02 -11.46
N ASN A 499 -6.09 42.81 -12.24
CA ASN A 499 -5.51 43.77 -13.17
C ASN A 499 -4.76 44.84 -12.37
N ILE A 500 -3.47 45.03 -12.66
CA ILE A 500 -2.76 46.29 -13.00
C ILE A 500 -1.37 45.94 -13.50
#